data_AF-A0A1E4HYB5-F1
#
_entry.id   AF-A0A1E4HYB5-F1
#
_cell.length_a   1.000
_cell.length_b   1.000
_cell.length_c   1.000
_cell.angle_alpha   90.00
_cell.angle_beta   90.00
_cell.angle_gamma   90.00
#
_symmetry.space_group_name_H-M   'P 1'
#
loop_
_entity.id
_entity.type
_entity.pdbx_description
1 polymer ?
#
loop_
_entity_poly.entity_id
_entity_poly.type
_entity_poly.pdbx_seq_one_letter_code
_entity_poly.pdbx_strand_id
1 'polypeptide(L)'
;MADPVYNVLFLCTGNSARSILAESLLNNLGKGRFRAFSAGSHPAGRVNPFALALLEKNHFPTGELRSKPWDEFAQADAPRLDFVITVCDKAAGEVCPVWPGQPMSAHWGIPDPAAAEGGDDHKRHAFVDAMNQMQRRVSMFVSLPFATLDRIKLQQAVQLIGKTT
;
A
#
# COMPACT_ATOMS: atom_id res chain seq x y z
N MET A 1 -13.34 -19.47 -16.43
CA MET A 1 -12.61 -18.21 -16.63
C MET A 1 -12.11 -17.79 -15.25
N ALA A 2 -10.81 -17.55 -15.07
CA ALA A 2 -10.30 -17.08 -13.78
C ALA A 2 -10.89 -15.68 -13.49
N ASP A 3 -11.27 -15.43 -12.24
CA ASP A 3 -11.71 -14.10 -11.83
C ASP A 3 -10.59 -13.07 -12.12
N PRO A 4 -10.93 -11.86 -12.58
CA PRO A 4 -9.92 -10.83 -12.86
C PRO A 4 -9.16 -10.48 -11.57
N VAL A 5 -7.84 -10.42 -11.68
CA VAL A 5 -6.94 -10.00 -10.59
C VAL A 5 -6.94 -8.48 -10.51
N TYR A 6 -7.20 -7.93 -9.32
CA TYR A 6 -7.19 -6.48 -9.11
C TYR A 6 -5.76 -5.96 -8.87
N ASN A 7 -5.34 -4.99 -9.65
CA ASN A 7 -4.05 -4.32 -9.46
C ASN A 7 -4.19 -3.12 -8.51
N VAL A 8 -3.39 -3.10 -7.45
CA VAL A 8 -3.45 -2.09 -6.38
C VAL A 8 -2.09 -1.43 -6.21
N LEU A 9 -2.03 -0.10 -6.29
CA LEU A 9 -0.81 0.67 -6.05
C LEU A 9 -0.88 1.40 -4.71
N PHE A 10 0.05 1.11 -3.81
CA PHE A 10 0.23 1.84 -2.55
C PHE A 10 1.28 2.94 -2.69
N LEU A 11 0.90 4.17 -2.37
CA LEU A 11 1.76 5.35 -2.49
C LEU A 11 2.15 5.91 -1.12
N CYS A 12 3.44 6.11 -0.92
CA CYS A 12 3.95 6.98 0.14
C CYS A 12 5.11 7.83 -0.39
N THR A 13 5.55 8.85 0.35
CA THR A 13 6.61 9.75 -0.13
C THR A 13 7.89 9.00 -0.50
N GLY A 14 8.44 8.19 0.42
CA GLY A 14 9.76 7.58 0.27
C GLY A 14 9.77 6.17 -0.34
N ASN A 15 8.63 5.53 -0.53
CA ASN A 15 8.53 4.10 -0.86
C ASN A 15 9.53 3.21 -0.11
N SER A 16 9.57 3.35 1.22
CA SER A 16 10.61 2.72 2.06
C SER A 16 10.04 1.90 3.23
N ALA A 17 8.88 2.28 3.77
CA ALA A 17 8.28 1.63 4.94
C ALA A 17 6.80 1.27 4.72
N ARG A 18 5.89 2.22 4.96
CA ARG A 18 4.42 1.98 4.98
C ARG A 18 3.87 1.33 3.71
N SER A 19 4.23 1.84 2.54
CA SER A 19 3.76 1.32 1.26
C SER A 19 4.34 -0.08 0.96
N ILE A 20 5.55 -0.36 1.44
CA ILE A 20 6.20 -1.67 1.31
C ILE A 20 5.48 -2.71 2.19
N LEU A 21 5.17 -2.35 3.44
CA LEU A 21 4.35 -3.19 4.32
C LEU A 21 2.98 -3.48 3.69
N ALA A 22 2.35 -2.48 3.09
CA ALA A 22 1.06 -2.63 2.43
C ALA A 22 1.11 -3.57 1.21
N GLU A 23 2.12 -3.42 0.35
CA GLU A 23 2.37 -4.30 -0.80
C GLU A 23 2.50 -5.76 -0.36
N SER A 24 3.38 -6.03 0.61
CA SER A 24 3.59 -7.40 1.12
C SER A 24 2.34 -7.97 1.79
N LEU A 25 1.63 -7.18 2.60
CA LEU A 25 0.41 -7.61 3.27
C LEU A 25 -0.69 -7.98 2.28
N LEU A 26 -0.94 -7.14 1.27
CA LEU A 26 -2.00 -7.40 0.31
C LEU A 26 -1.67 -8.56 -0.63
N ASN A 27 -0.42 -8.68 -1.09
CA ASN A 27 -0.01 -9.84 -1.90
C ASN A 27 -0.19 -11.17 -1.14
N ASN A 28 0.07 -11.17 0.18
CA ASN A 28 -0.15 -12.35 1.01
C ASN A 28 -1.62 -12.62 1.32
N LEU A 29 -2.35 -11.62 1.82
CA LEU A 29 -3.75 -11.78 2.26
C LEU A 29 -4.73 -11.87 1.09
N GLY A 30 -4.37 -11.33 -0.07
CA GLY A 30 -5.18 -11.32 -1.27
C GLY A 30 -5.30 -12.70 -1.95
N LYS A 31 -4.42 -13.65 -1.63
CA LYS A 31 -4.45 -15.05 -2.13
C LYS A 31 -4.69 -15.16 -3.64
N GLY A 32 -4.00 -14.33 -4.42
CA GLY A 32 -4.08 -14.31 -5.89
C GLY A 32 -5.25 -13.50 -6.48
N ARG A 33 -6.20 -13.00 -5.68
CA ARG A 33 -7.25 -12.07 -6.13
C ARG A 33 -6.73 -10.65 -6.38
N PHE A 34 -5.58 -10.33 -5.81
CA PHE A 34 -4.95 -9.02 -5.89
C PHE A 34 -3.50 -9.17 -6.30
N ARG A 35 -3.03 -8.17 -7.04
CA ARG A 35 -1.60 -7.91 -7.26
C ARG A 35 -1.31 -6.52 -6.76
N ALA A 36 -0.57 -6.46 -5.67
CA ALA A 36 -0.18 -5.22 -5.01
C ALA A 36 1.19 -4.76 -5.51
N PHE A 37 1.31 -3.46 -5.65
CA PHE A 37 2.53 -2.73 -5.96
C PHE A 37 2.67 -1.58 -4.97
N SER A 38 3.88 -1.03 -4.86
CA SER A 38 4.10 0.22 -4.15
C SER A 38 5.09 1.12 -4.85
N ALA A 39 4.90 2.43 -4.69
CA ALA A 39 5.81 3.43 -5.22
C ALA A 39 5.81 4.69 -4.35
N GLY A 40 6.63 5.67 -4.72
CA GLY A 40 6.65 6.95 -4.04
C GLY A 40 6.98 8.12 -4.94
N SER A 41 6.61 9.31 -4.48
CA SER A 41 6.88 10.56 -5.17
C SER A 41 8.34 10.97 -5.10
N HIS A 42 9.00 10.65 -3.98
CA HIS A 42 10.40 10.94 -3.71
C HIS A 42 11.05 9.69 -3.12
N PRO A 43 11.22 8.62 -3.93
CA PRO A 43 11.69 7.33 -3.44
C PRO A 43 13.04 7.48 -2.73
N ALA A 44 13.18 6.82 -1.58
CA ALA A 44 14.38 6.87 -0.75
C ALA A 44 15.57 6.10 -1.35
N GLY A 45 15.36 5.40 -2.47
CA GLY A 45 16.35 4.57 -3.15
C GLY A 45 16.59 3.20 -2.48
N ARG A 46 16.09 2.99 -1.25
CA ARG A 46 16.15 1.71 -0.55
C ARG A 46 14.94 1.48 0.35
N VAL A 47 14.60 0.21 0.52
CA VAL A 47 13.62 -0.23 1.52
C VAL A 47 14.21 -0.07 2.91
N ASN A 48 13.39 0.34 3.88
CA ASN A 48 13.82 0.54 5.25
C ASN A 48 14.19 -0.82 5.89
N PRO A 49 15.37 -0.96 6.51
CA PRO A 49 15.79 -2.22 7.12
C PRO A 49 14.83 -2.76 8.19
N PHE A 50 14.16 -1.89 8.96
CA PHE A 50 13.17 -2.32 9.94
C PHE A 50 11.90 -2.90 9.29
N ALA A 51 11.51 -2.40 8.12
CA ALA A 51 10.40 -2.97 7.35
C ALA A 51 10.76 -4.38 6.86
N LEU A 52 11.94 -4.54 6.25
CA LEU A 52 12.42 -5.83 5.77
C LEU A 52 12.54 -6.84 6.91
N ALA A 53 13.22 -6.48 7.99
CA ALA A 53 13.40 -7.36 9.15
C ALA A 53 12.06 -7.79 9.77
N LEU A 54 11.07 -6.88 9.81
CA LEU A 54 9.73 -7.21 10.31
C LEU A 54 9.00 -8.17 9.37
N LEU A 55 9.06 -7.94 8.06
CA LEU A 55 8.44 -8.81 7.06
C LEU A 55 9.07 -10.21 7.09
N GLU A 56 10.39 -10.30 7.13
CA GLU A 56 11.15 -11.56 7.22
C GLU A 56 10.80 -12.32 8.51
N LYS A 57 10.75 -11.62 9.64
CA LYS A 57 10.34 -12.21 10.93
C LYS A 57 8.93 -12.82 10.88
N ASN A 58 8.04 -12.26 10.07
CA ASN A 58 6.68 -12.76 9.88
C ASN A 58 6.54 -13.65 8.62
N HIS A 59 7.65 -14.11 8.05
CA HIS A 59 7.70 -15.00 6.89
C HIS A 59 7.05 -14.46 5.61
N PHE A 60 7.02 -13.14 5.43
CA PHE A 60 6.60 -12.53 4.17
C PHE A 60 7.75 -12.52 3.15
N PRO A 61 7.47 -12.76 1.85
CA PRO A 61 8.47 -12.60 0.81
C PRO A 61 8.98 -11.15 0.70
N THR A 62 10.31 -10.97 0.65
CA THR A 62 10.95 -9.66 0.55
C THR A 62 11.82 -9.46 -0.70
N GLY A 63 12.11 -10.52 -1.46
CA GLY A 63 13.13 -10.51 -2.53
C GLY A 63 12.87 -9.56 -3.69
N GLU A 64 11.61 -9.22 -3.98
CA GLU A 64 11.23 -8.31 -5.08
C GLU A 64 10.90 -6.89 -4.59
N LEU A 65 10.94 -6.64 -3.29
CA LEU A 65 10.59 -5.34 -2.71
C LEU A 65 11.72 -4.33 -2.99
N ARG A 66 11.35 -3.21 -3.62
CA ARG A 66 12.29 -2.11 -3.91
C ARG A 66 11.62 -0.76 -3.77
N SER A 67 12.43 0.23 -3.42
CA SER A 67 12.05 1.65 -3.43
C SER A 67 12.08 2.19 -4.86
N LYS A 68 10.95 2.71 -5.35
CA LYS A 68 10.79 3.10 -6.75
C LYS A 68 9.88 4.32 -6.96
N PRO A 69 10.14 5.14 -7.99
CA PRO A 69 9.29 6.29 -8.31
C PRO A 69 7.94 5.81 -8.82
N TRP A 70 6.91 6.61 -8.56
CA TRP A 70 5.55 6.33 -9.00
C TRP A 70 5.33 6.48 -10.51
N ASP A 71 6.27 7.12 -11.21
CA ASP A 71 6.19 7.41 -12.65
C ASP A 71 6.27 6.13 -13.47
N GLU A 72 6.90 5.09 -12.92
CA GLU A 72 6.92 3.74 -13.50
C GLU A 72 5.50 3.18 -13.71
N PHE A 73 4.53 3.60 -12.90
CA PHE A 73 3.14 3.14 -12.98
C PHE A 73 2.24 4.03 -13.85
N ALA A 74 2.78 5.14 -14.35
CA ALA A 74 2.07 6.06 -15.25
C ALA A 74 2.46 5.85 -16.73
N GLN A 75 3.42 4.97 -17.01
CA GLN A 75 3.85 4.65 -18.38
C GLN A 75 2.81 3.82 -19.15
N ALA A 76 2.91 3.82 -20.47
CA ALA A 76 1.96 3.11 -21.34
C ALA A 76 1.98 1.59 -21.20
N ASP A 77 3.14 1.02 -20.82
CA ASP A 77 3.36 -0.41 -20.57
C ASP A 77 3.16 -0.81 -19.10
N ALA A 78 2.82 0.16 -18.24
CA ALA A 78 2.56 -0.08 -16.83
C ALA A 78 1.34 -1.00 -16.63
N PRO A 79 1.30 -1.77 -15.53
CA PRO A 79 0.10 -2.52 -15.17
C PRO A 79 -1.12 -1.60 -15.07
N ARG A 80 -2.24 -2.00 -15.68
CA ARG A 80 -3.51 -1.29 -15.53
C ARG A 80 -3.93 -1.34 -14.06
N LEU A 81 -3.95 -0.19 -13.39
CA LEU A 81 -4.34 -0.08 -11.99
C LEU A 81 -5.86 -0.04 -11.84
N ASP A 82 -6.39 -0.78 -10.87
CA ASP A 82 -7.80 -0.68 -10.46
C ASP A 82 -7.95 0.23 -9.23
N PHE A 83 -6.92 0.24 -8.36
CA PHE A 83 -6.89 1.03 -7.13
C PHE A 83 -5.56 1.74 -6.91
N VAL A 84 -5.63 2.97 -6.42
CA VAL A 84 -4.48 3.74 -5.92
C VAL A 84 -4.77 4.18 -4.49
N ILE A 85 -3.90 3.80 -3.55
CA ILE A 85 -4.10 4.03 -2.13
C ILE A 85 -2.91 4.78 -1.56
N THR A 86 -3.12 6.01 -1.12
CA THR A 86 -2.09 6.80 -0.43
C THR A 86 -2.06 6.42 1.05
N VAL A 87 -0.86 6.23 1.61
CA VAL A 87 -0.69 5.77 3.01
C VAL A 87 0.08 6.76 3.89
N CYS A 88 0.47 7.90 3.33
CA CYS A 88 0.95 9.06 4.07
C CYS A 88 0.24 10.34 3.60
N ASP A 89 0.07 11.28 4.53
CA ASP A 89 -0.68 12.53 4.26
C ASP A 89 0.00 13.37 3.18
N LYS A 90 1.34 13.36 3.16
CA LYS A 90 2.14 14.05 2.12
C LYS A 90 1.82 13.53 0.72
N ALA A 91 1.78 12.21 0.52
CA ALA A 91 1.43 11.63 -0.78
C ALA A 91 -0.03 11.88 -1.16
N ALA A 92 -0.92 12.07 -0.19
CA ALA A 92 -2.32 12.43 -0.45
C ALA A 92 -2.48 13.90 -0.90
N GLY A 93 -1.59 14.79 -0.46
CA GLY A 93 -1.60 16.21 -0.79
C GLY A 93 -0.76 16.59 -2.02
N GLU A 94 0.02 15.66 -2.58
CA GLU A 94 0.81 15.88 -3.79
C GLU A 94 -0.05 15.73 -5.05
N VAL A 95 0.28 16.50 -6.09
CA VAL A 95 -0.37 16.39 -7.39
C VAL A 95 0.02 15.04 -8.02
N CYS A 96 -0.85 14.05 -7.84
CA CYS A 96 -0.64 12.73 -8.42
C CYS A 96 -0.69 12.81 -9.95
N PRO A 97 0.12 12.00 -10.67
CA PRO A 97 0.01 11.91 -12.12
C PRO A 97 -1.36 11.37 -12.53
N VAL A 98 -1.78 11.67 -13.75
CA VAL A 98 -2.99 11.10 -14.33
C VAL A 98 -2.74 9.62 -14.62
N TRP A 99 -3.34 8.75 -13.81
CA TRP A 99 -3.23 7.31 -13.97
C TRP A 99 -4.07 6.82 -15.16
N PRO A 100 -3.49 6.02 -16.09
CA PRO A 100 -4.26 5.34 -17.13
C PRO A 100 -5.42 4.53 -16.53
N GLY A 101 -6.60 4.61 -17.12
CA GLY A 101 -7.77 3.85 -16.68
C GLY A 101 -8.56 4.41 -15.50
N GLN A 102 -8.13 5.53 -14.91
CA GLN A 102 -8.82 6.22 -13.80
C GLN A 102 -9.16 5.29 -12.62
N PRO A 103 -8.12 4.74 -11.95
CA PRO A 103 -8.29 3.85 -10.80
C PRO A 103 -9.04 4.53 -9.66
N MET A 104 -9.75 3.71 -8.89
CA MET A 104 -10.37 4.14 -7.64
C MET A 104 -9.30 4.61 -6.66
N SER A 105 -9.53 5.74 -6.00
CA SER A 105 -8.52 6.36 -5.13
C SER A 105 -8.98 6.46 -3.68
N ALA A 106 -8.10 6.14 -2.74
CA ALA A 106 -8.37 6.29 -1.32
C ALA A 106 -7.12 6.72 -0.53
N HIS A 107 -7.36 7.19 0.70
CA HIS A 107 -6.31 7.56 1.62
C HIS A 107 -6.43 6.76 2.92
N TRP A 108 -5.40 5.96 3.21
CA TRP A 108 -5.26 5.13 4.40
C TRP A 108 -4.03 5.60 5.18
N GLY A 109 -4.09 6.81 5.75
CA GLY A 109 -2.99 7.42 6.49
C GLY A 109 -2.51 6.56 7.66
N ILE A 110 -1.21 6.25 7.68
CA ILE A 110 -0.53 5.57 8.79
C ILE A 110 0.62 6.46 9.27
N PRO A 111 0.77 6.66 10.60
CA PRO A 111 1.92 7.36 11.18
C PRO A 111 3.25 6.81 10.63
N ASP A 112 4.23 7.68 10.40
CA ASP A 112 5.51 7.23 9.86
C ASP A 112 6.32 6.49 10.93
N PRO A 113 6.51 5.15 10.83
CA PRO A 113 7.26 4.42 11.84
C PRO A 113 8.76 4.78 11.81
N ALA A 114 9.27 5.33 10.69
CA ALA A 114 10.66 5.78 10.59
C ALA A 114 10.92 7.10 11.32
N ALA A 115 9.87 7.87 11.64
CA ALA A 115 9.95 9.12 12.38
C ALA A 115 9.83 8.91 13.90
N ALA A 116 9.67 7.66 14.37
CA ALA A 116 9.62 7.36 15.80
C ALA A 116 10.93 7.78 16.49
N GLU A 117 10.79 8.61 17.52
CA GLU A 117 11.89 9.06 18.36
C GLU A 117 12.31 7.95 19.35
N GLY A 118 13.55 8.01 19.81
CA GLY A 118 14.17 7.00 20.67
C GLY A 118 15.08 6.02 19.92
N GLY A 119 15.56 5.01 20.66
CA GLY A 119 16.45 3.97 20.14
C GLY A 119 15.76 2.97 19.21
N ASP A 120 16.53 2.01 18.70
CA ASP A 120 16.06 1.03 17.72
C ASP A 120 14.85 0.21 18.18
N ASP A 121 14.71 -0.08 19.47
CA ASP A 121 13.55 -0.81 20.00
C ASP A 121 12.25 -0.02 19.87
N HIS A 122 12.28 1.31 20.06
CA HIS A 122 11.12 2.17 19.87
C HIS A 122 10.71 2.20 18.39
N LYS A 123 11.69 2.26 17.48
CA LYS A 123 11.43 2.15 16.03
C LYS A 123 10.82 0.80 15.70
N ARG A 124 11.37 -0.31 16.21
CA ARG A 124 10.81 -1.65 15.97
C ARG A 124 9.35 -1.75 16.41
N HIS A 125 9.01 -1.23 17.60
CA HIS A 125 7.61 -1.16 18.04
C HIS A 125 6.74 -0.32 17.11
N ALA A 126 7.19 0.86 16.70
CA ALA A 126 6.45 1.69 15.76
C ALA A 126 6.20 0.99 14.40
N PHE A 127 7.17 0.21 13.90
CA PHE A 127 7.00 -0.61 12.70
C PHE A 127 5.96 -1.71 12.88
N VAL A 128 5.93 -2.37 14.05
CA VAL A 128 4.89 -3.36 14.39
C VAL A 128 3.52 -2.70 14.42
N ASP A 129 3.38 -1.54 15.06
CA ASP A 129 2.12 -0.81 15.13
C ASP A 129 1.62 -0.38 13.75
N ALA A 130 2.52 0.12 12.89
CA ALA A 130 2.21 0.47 11.51
C ALA A 130 1.74 -0.75 10.70
N MET A 131 2.41 -1.90 10.86
CA MET A 131 2.01 -3.14 10.20
C MET A 131 0.64 -3.63 10.68
N ASN A 132 0.37 -3.56 11.98
CA ASN A 132 -0.93 -3.95 12.56
C ASN A 132 -2.07 -3.07 12.03
N GLN A 133 -1.87 -1.76 11.98
CA GLN A 133 -2.85 -0.83 11.40
C GLN A 133 -3.08 -1.12 9.91
N MET A 134 -2.00 -1.32 9.14
CA MET A 134 -2.10 -1.64 7.72
C MET A 134 -2.83 -2.97 7.50
N GLN A 135 -2.50 -3.99 8.28
CA GLN A 135 -3.10 -5.32 8.18
C GLN A 135 -4.61 -5.27 8.43
N ARG A 136 -5.10 -4.49 9.40
CA ARG A 136 -6.54 -4.31 9.62
C ARG A 136 -7.22 -3.75 8.37
N ARG A 137 -6.64 -2.70 7.78
CA ARG A 137 -7.19 -2.04 6.58
C ARG A 137 -7.17 -2.95 5.36
N VAL A 138 -6.05 -3.63 5.11
CA VAL A 138 -5.94 -4.64 4.05
C VAL A 138 -6.95 -5.76 4.27
N SER A 139 -7.14 -6.24 5.50
CA SER A 139 -8.10 -7.31 5.81
C SER A 139 -9.54 -6.89 5.53
N MET A 140 -9.93 -5.66 5.85
CA MET A 140 -11.23 -5.10 5.47
C MET A 140 -11.37 -5.01 3.96
N PHE A 141 -10.32 -4.56 3.27
CA PHE A 141 -10.33 -4.40 1.81
C PHE A 141 -10.51 -5.73 1.08
N VAL A 142 -9.74 -6.78 1.43
CA VAL A 142 -9.88 -8.11 0.79
C VAL A 142 -11.24 -8.77 1.07
N SER A 143 -11.91 -8.35 2.14
CA SER A 143 -13.23 -8.84 2.55
C SER A 143 -14.39 -8.10 1.87
N LEU A 144 -14.13 -7.03 1.10
CA LEU A 144 -15.18 -6.34 0.37
C LEU A 144 -15.82 -7.26 -0.68
N PRO A 145 -17.15 -7.16 -0.90
CA PRO A 145 -17.84 -7.97 -1.90
C PRO A 145 -17.70 -7.37 -3.31
N PHE A 146 -16.50 -7.43 -3.90
CA PHE A 146 -16.19 -6.83 -5.21
C PHE A 146 -17.12 -7.28 -6.35
N ALA A 147 -17.65 -8.51 -6.29
CA ALA A 147 -18.54 -9.05 -7.32
C ALA A 147 -19.95 -8.45 -7.30
N THR A 148 -20.38 -7.84 -6.18
CA THR A 148 -21.76 -7.36 -6.01
C THR A 148 -21.85 -5.85 -5.83
N LEU A 149 -20.74 -5.17 -5.50
CA LEU A 149 -20.71 -3.72 -5.38
C LEU A 149 -20.58 -3.06 -6.75
N ASP A 150 -21.44 -2.07 -7.00
CA ASP A 150 -21.24 -1.13 -8.10
C ASP A 150 -20.01 -0.24 -7.84
N ARG A 151 -19.55 0.44 -8.90
CA ARG A 151 -18.34 1.27 -8.89
C ARG A 151 -18.38 2.34 -7.79
N ILE A 152 -19.54 2.96 -7.56
CA ILE A 152 -19.69 4.08 -6.61
C ILE A 152 -19.63 3.55 -5.17
N LYS A 153 -20.36 2.47 -4.86
CA LYS A 153 -20.35 1.86 -3.53
C LYS A 153 -18.99 1.27 -3.19
N LEU A 154 -18.32 0.66 -4.17
CA LEU A 154 -16.96 0.15 -3.98
C LEU A 154 -15.98 1.29 -3.68
N GLN A 155 -16.01 2.37 -4.44
CA GLN A 155 -15.22 3.57 -4.17
C GLN A 155 -15.46 4.12 -2.74
N GLN A 156 -16.71 4.23 -2.31
CA GLN A 156 -17.07 4.68 -0.96
C GLN A 156 -16.56 3.72 0.12
N ALA A 157 -16.70 2.41 -0.08
CA ALA A 157 -16.23 1.40 0.87
C ALA A 157 -14.71 1.46 1.05
N VAL A 158 -13.96 1.58 -0.06
CA VAL A 158 -12.49 1.70 -0.03
C VAL A 158 -12.03 2.98 0.68
N GLN A 159 -12.75 4.10 0.48
CA GLN A 159 -12.49 5.34 1.21
C GLN A 159 -12.80 5.22 2.71
N LEU A 160 -13.88 4.52 3.09
CA LEU A 160 -14.30 4.38 4.48
C LEU A 160 -13.29 3.57 5.30
N ILE A 161 -12.63 2.58 4.70
CA ILE A 161 -11.54 1.81 5.34
C ILE A 161 -10.46 2.74 5.91
N GLY A 162 -10.12 3.83 5.21
CA GLY A 162 -9.14 4.81 5.67
C GLY A 162 -9.55 5.59 6.92
N LYS A 163 -10.85 5.65 7.22
CA LYS A 163 -11.42 6.39 8.36
C LYS A 163 -11.61 5.52 9.61
N THR A 164 -11.38 4.21 9.49
CA THR A 164 -11.44 3.30 10.63
C THR A 164 -10.17 3.38 11.47
N THR A 165 -10.33 3.48 12.79
CA THR A 165 -9.27 3.53 13.81
C THR A 165 -8.74 2.14 14.15
#